data_AF-A0A7S0IDN2-F1
#
_entry.id   AF-A0A7S0IDN2-F1
#
_cell.length_a   1.000
_cell.length_b   1.000
_cell.length_c   1.000
_cell.angle_alpha   90.00
_cell.angle_beta   90.00
_cell.angle_gamma   90.00
#
_symmetry.space_group_name_H-M   'P 1'
#
loop_
_entity.id
_entity.type
_entity.pdbx_description
1 polymer ?
#
loop_
_entity_poly.entity_id
_entity_poly.type
_entity_poly.pdbx_seq_one_letter_code
_entity_poly.pdbx_strand_id
1 'polypeptide(L)'
;MARLDLDPLVRLGDLAARWRDAHREGGRHLATVPALFTAATEEPDETEARGWRTKDGVAARVARAAPSPRLEAFLDGGRIHPSVAAAAPQKLTDAIDAVVAAARTCEGVAVEAESALDAFIAACSLGGIPPPPSPTPPPTREVGASLDPSPPAATGGHWMDAVPTAVLFTRVPWGDPPHRTIEEWLWLCTAVVESLGEEAAVKRGTADYLSQLPGSGEDGEETEAEPLTREKLQGCAEVWGMEPFLDRDLFNTLANAGK
;
A
#
# COMPACT_ATOMS: atom_id res chain seq x y z
N MET A 1 7.01 0.91 41.44
CA MET A 1 6.30 1.03 40.16
C MET A 1 6.84 -0.04 39.24
N ALA A 2 5.98 -0.90 38.69
CA ALA A 2 6.40 -1.78 37.61
C ALA A 2 6.89 -0.92 36.45
N ARG A 3 8.03 -1.28 35.85
CA ARG A 3 8.57 -0.59 34.69
C ARG A 3 7.62 -0.89 33.53
N LEU A 4 7.01 0.16 32.95
CA LEU A 4 6.17 0.01 31.78
C LEU A 4 7.04 -0.53 30.63
N ASP A 5 6.55 -1.58 29.97
CA ASP A 5 7.19 -2.13 28.77
C ASP A 5 6.83 -1.26 27.56
N LEU A 6 7.85 -0.75 26.88
CA LEU A 6 7.73 0.13 25.72
C LEU A 6 8.23 -0.54 24.44
N ASP A 7 8.70 -1.78 24.51
CA ASP A 7 9.19 -2.51 23.33
C ASP A 7 8.11 -2.64 22.23
N PRO A 8 6.82 -2.86 22.54
CA PRO A 8 5.77 -2.85 21.53
C PRO A 8 5.62 -1.50 20.80
N LEU A 9 5.80 -0.39 21.51
CA LEU A 9 5.72 0.95 20.94
C LEU A 9 6.89 1.22 19.98
N VAL A 10 8.11 0.83 20.37
CA VAL A 10 9.29 0.93 19.50
C VAL A 10 9.10 0.08 18.24
N ARG A 11 8.59 -1.15 18.41
CA ARG A 11 8.29 -2.05 17.29
C ARG A 11 7.27 -1.44 16.32
N LEU A 12 6.23 -0.74 16.81
CA LEU A 12 5.28 -0.04 15.95
C LEU A 12 5.97 1.03 15.09
N GLY A 13 6.92 1.78 15.65
CA GLY A 13 7.74 2.74 14.89
C GLY A 13 8.56 2.07 13.78
N ASP A 14 9.20 0.94 14.08
CA ASP A 14 9.99 0.18 13.10
C ASP A 14 9.11 -0.42 11.99
N LEU A 15 7.93 -0.94 12.35
CA LEU A 15 6.94 -1.46 11.41
C LEU A 15 6.43 -0.36 10.48
N ALA A 16 6.09 0.82 11.01
CA ALA A 16 5.71 1.96 10.19
C ALA A 16 6.83 2.37 9.22
N ALA A 17 8.09 2.39 9.68
CA ALA A 17 9.22 2.66 8.80
C ALA A 17 9.39 1.59 7.69
N ARG A 18 9.24 0.30 8.03
CA ARG A 18 9.30 -0.82 7.08
C ARG A 18 8.17 -0.76 6.06
N TRP A 19 6.95 -0.42 6.49
CA TRP A 19 5.82 -0.21 5.59
C TRP A 19 6.11 0.89 4.58
N ARG A 20 6.63 2.04 5.03
CA ARG A 20 7.01 3.17 4.17
C ARG A 20 8.01 2.77 3.09
N ASP A 21 9.00 1.96 3.45
CA ASP A 21 10.04 1.53 2.51
C ASP A 21 9.47 0.54 1.48
N ALA A 22 8.62 -0.39 1.90
CA ALA A 22 7.91 -1.30 0.99
C ALA A 22 6.97 -0.54 0.04
N HIS A 23 6.18 0.41 0.56
CA HIS A 23 5.33 1.30 -0.24
C HIS A 23 6.12 2.03 -1.32
N ARG A 24 7.27 2.62 -0.95
CA ARG A 24 8.13 3.36 -1.89
C ARG A 24 8.70 2.45 -2.97
N GLU A 25 9.10 1.23 -2.60
CA GLU A 25 9.63 0.27 -3.57
C GLU A 25 8.57 -0.15 -4.59
N GLY A 26 7.37 -0.54 -4.12
CA GLY A 26 6.25 -0.83 -5.00
C GLY A 26 5.91 0.35 -5.93
N GLY A 27 5.91 1.57 -5.41
CA GLY A 27 5.66 2.78 -6.19
C GLY A 27 6.70 3.02 -7.30
N ARG A 28 7.97 2.72 -7.05
CA ARG A 28 9.04 2.83 -8.09
C ARG A 28 8.81 1.86 -9.23
N HIS A 29 8.47 0.61 -8.93
CA HIS A 29 8.18 -0.38 -9.96
C HIS A 29 6.92 -0.02 -10.74
N LEU A 30 5.85 0.33 -10.02
CA LEU A 30 4.56 0.64 -10.61
C LEU A 30 4.61 1.87 -11.53
N ALA A 31 5.44 2.86 -11.24
CA ALA A 31 5.68 4.01 -12.12
C ALA A 31 6.23 3.62 -13.51
N THR A 32 6.89 2.46 -13.62
CA THR A 32 7.47 1.98 -14.89
C THR A 32 6.55 1.03 -15.67
N VAL A 33 5.58 0.41 -14.98
CA VAL A 33 4.68 -0.61 -15.54
C VAL A 33 3.91 -0.11 -16.78
N PRO A 34 3.29 1.09 -16.80
CA PRO A 34 2.55 1.55 -17.99
C PRO A 34 3.42 1.67 -19.25
N ALA A 35 4.66 2.16 -19.10
CA ALA A 35 5.59 2.31 -20.21
C ALA A 35 6.11 0.95 -20.71
N LEU A 36 6.39 0.01 -19.79
CA LEU A 36 6.79 -1.35 -20.13
C LEU A 36 5.65 -2.13 -20.80
N PHE A 37 4.41 -1.92 -20.35
CA PHE A 37 3.22 -2.50 -20.96
C PHE A 37 3.09 -2.07 -22.41
N THR A 38 3.07 -0.77 -22.70
CA THR A 38 3.05 -0.26 -24.08
C THR A 38 4.19 -0.83 -24.91
N ALA A 39 5.42 -0.86 -24.38
CA ALA A 39 6.57 -1.39 -25.11
C ALA A 39 6.48 -2.90 -25.38
N ALA A 40 5.67 -3.65 -24.62
CA ALA A 40 5.49 -5.09 -24.76
C ALA A 40 4.25 -5.46 -25.60
N THR A 41 3.22 -4.62 -25.65
CA THR A 41 1.91 -4.96 -26.23
C THR A 41 1.52 -4.13 -27.45
N GLU A 42 2.00 -2.89 -27.57
CA GLU A 42 1.67 -2.05 -28.72
C GLU A 42 2.63 -2.34 -29.87
N GLU A 43 2.07 -2.83 -30.99
CA GLU A 43 2.79 -2.80 -32.26
C GLU A 43 2.88 -1.34 -32.72
N PRO A 44 4.08 -0.86 -33.09
CA PRO A 44 4.22 0.51 -33.56
C PRO A 44 3.37 0.70 -34.82
N ASP A 45 2.45 1.67 -34.81
CA ASP A 45 1.73 2.07 -36.02
C ASP A 45 2.77 2.48 -37.07
N GLU A 46 2.97 1.63 -38.07
CA GLU A 46 3.99 1.82 -39.09
C GLU A 46 3.83 3.16 -39.82
N THR A 47 2.60 3.68 -39.91
CA THR A 47 2.28 4.93 -40.58
C THR A 47 2.74 6.13 -39.76
N GLU A 48 2.50 6.09 -38.45
CA GLU A 48 2.93 7.15 -37.52
C GLU A 48 4.43 7.07 -37.24
N ALA A 49 4.97 5.85 -37.08
CA ALA A 49 6.37 5.60 -36.83
C ALA A 49 7.26 5.95 -38.04
N ARG A 50 6.76 5.89 -39.28
CA ARG A 50 7.47 6.42 -40.47
C ARG A 50 7.17 7.89 -40.75
N GLY A 51 6.26 8.51 -40.00
CA GLY A 51 5.85 9.91 -40.18
C GLY A 51 6.99 10.91 -40.01
N TRP A 52 8.07 10.56 -39.31
CA TRP A 52 9.27 11.40 -39.22
C TRP A 52 10.01 11.54 -40.55
N ARG A 53 9.81 10.61 -41.51
CA ARG A 53 10.42 10.68 -42.84
C ARG A 53 9.73 11.71 -43.74
N THR A 54 8.44 11.95 -43.50
CA THR A 54 7.60 12.85 -44.33
C THR A 54 7.41 14.22 -43.69
N LYS A 55 7.43 14.31 -42.36
CA LYS A 55 7.30 15.59 -41.62
C LYS A 55 8.68 16.20 -41.35
N ASP A 56 8.88 17.46 -41.72
CA ASP A 56 10.14 18.20 -41.47
C ASP A 56 10.28 18.64 -39.98
N GLY A 57 10.38 17.63 -39.10
CA GLY A 57 10.45 17.79 -37.65
C GLY A 57 11.85 17.59 -37.07
N VAL A 58 11.94 17.63 -35.74
CA VAL A 58 13.22 17.43 -35.00
C VAL A 58 13.87 16.10 -35.38
N ALA A 59 13.09 15.01 -35.43
CA ALA A 59 13.59 13.68 -35.82
C ALA A 59 14.20 13.66 -37.24
N ALA A 60 13.54 14.31 -38.22
CA ALA A 60 14.04 14.41 -39.59
C ALA A 60 15.33 15.24 -39.69
N ARG A 61 15.49 16.27 -38.84
CA ARG A 61 16.72 17.07 -38.78
C ARG A 61 17.87 16.30 -38.15
N VAL A 62 17.61 15.56 -37.06
CA VAL A 62 18.62 14.74 -36.38
C VAL A 62 19.09 13.61 -37.30
N ALA A 63 18.18 12.93 -38.01
CA ALA A 63 18.53 11.89 -38.97
C ALA A 63 19.34 12.43 -40.16
N ARG A 64 19.05 13.64 -40.66
CA ARG A 64 19.87 14.30 -41.70
C ARG A 64 21.25 14.71 -41.21
N ALA A 65 21.36 15.16 -39.97
CA ALA A 65 22.62 15.61 -39.39
C ALA A 65 23.56 14.44 -39.03
N ALA A 66 23.01 13.31 -38.59
CA ALA A 66 23.77 12.14 -38.17
C ALA A 66 23.05 10.83 -38.57
N PRO A 67 23.08 10.44 -39.85
CA PRO A 67 22.41 9.24 -40.32
C PRO A 67 23.09 8.00 -39.72
N SER A 68 22.30 7.15 -39.07
CA SER A 68 22.78 5.84 -38.61
C SER A 68 21.65 4.81 -38.66
N PRO A 69 21.96 3.54 -39.00
CA PRO A 69 20.96 2.46 -39.00
C PRO A 69 20.27 2.29 -37.65
N ARG A 70 20.98 2.58 -36.55
CA ARG A 70 20.46 2.49 -35.18
C ARG A 70 19.46 3.61 -34.87
N LEU A 71 19.73 4.83 -35.34
CA LEU A 71 18.81 5.96 -35.20
C LEU A 71 17.56 5.77 -36.05
N GLU A 72 17.72 5.28 -37.28
CA GLU A 72 16.58 4.98 -38.17
C GLU A 72 15.69 3.89 -37.58
N ALA A 73 16.27 2.78 -37.12
CA ALA A 73 15.53 1.72 -36.44
C ALA A 73 14.84 2.21 -35.15
N PHE A 74 15.45 3.14 -34.41
CA PHE A 74 14.84 3.76 -33.23
C PHE A 74 13.65 4.65 -33.59
N LEU A 75 13.77 5.48 -34.64
CA LEU A 75 12.69 6.36 -35.07
C LEU A 75 11.54 5.57 -35.71
N ASP A 76 11.86 4.54 -36.50
CA ASP A 76 10.90 3.62 -37.12
C ASP A 76 10.22 2.69 -36.10
N GLY A 77 10.87 2.41 -34.97
CA GLY A 77 10.30 1.67 -33.84
C GLY A 77 9.53 2.54 -32.86
N GLY A 78 8.99 3.69 -33.29
CA GLY A 78 8.19 4.56 -32.42
C GLY A 78 8.99 5.25 -31.31
N ARG A 79 10.30 5.43 -31.48
CA ARG A 79 11.23 5.98 -30.45
C ARG A 79 11.44 5.05 -29.25
N ILE A 80 11.26 3.74 -29.44
CA ILE A 80 11.65 2.70 -28.49
C ILE A 80 12.83 1.95 -29.10
N HIS A 81 13.89 1.78 -28.32
CA HIS A 81 15.06 1.03 -28.81
C HIS A 81 14.69 -0.46 -28.96
N PRO A 82 15.09 -1.16 -30.05
CA PRO A 82 14.71 -2.56 -30.27
C PRO A 82 15.08 -3.50 -29.13
N SER A 83 16.22 -3.28 -28.46
CA SER A 83 16.62 -4.07 -27.29
C SER A 83 15.74 -3.81 -26.05
N VAL A 84 15.07 -2.66 -25.98
CA VAL A 84 14.11 -2.33 -24.91
C VAL A 84 12.79 -3.02 -25.19
N ALA A 85 12.29 -2.95 -26.43
CA ALA A 85 11.08 -3.68 -26.84
C ALA A 85 11.23 -5.19 -26.65
N ALA A 86 12.36 -5.77 -27.07
CA ALA A 86 12.65 -7.20 -26.91
C ALA A 86 12.73 -7.65 -25.43
N ALA A 87 13.16 -6.76 -24.52
CA ALA A 87 13.26 -7.04 -23.10
C ALA A 87 12.01 -6.60 -22.31
N ALA A 88 11.08 -5.88 -22.93
CA ALA A 88 9.92 -5.27 -22.26
C ALA A 88 9.01 -6.31 -21.60
N PRO A 89 8.68 -7.47 -22.22
CA PRO A 89 7.84 -8.48 -21.59
C PRO A 89 8.42 -8.99 -20.27
N GLN A 90 9.71 -9.36 -20.25
CA GLN A 90 10.34 -9.84 -19.02
C GLN A 90 10.41 -8.75 -17.95
N LYS A 91 10.80 -7.53 -18.33
CA LYS A 91 10.87 -6.40 -17.39
C LYS A 91 9.52 -6.02 -16.83
N LEU A 92 8.45 -6.17 -17.62
CA LEU A 92 7.09 -5.95 -17.18
C LEU A 92 6.70 -6.97 -16.10
N THR A 93 6.95 -8.26 -16.35
CA THR A 93 6.72 -9.32 -15.36
C THR A 93 7.52 -9.08 -14.10
N ASP A 94 8.82 -8.80 -14.20
CA ASP A 94 9.69 -8.52 -13.05
C ASP A 94 9.17 -7.32 -12.22
N ALA A 95 8.70 -6.26 -12.90
CA ALA A 95 8.13 -5.10 -12.24
C ALA A 95 6.80 -5.42 -11.54
N ILE A 96 5.91 -6.20 -12.17
CA ILE A 96 4.65 -6.64 -11.57
C ILE A 96 4.93 -7.51 -10.34
N ASP A 97 5.83 -8.49 -10.44
CA ASP A 97 6.20 -9.37 -9.32
C ASP A 97 6.77 -8.56 -8.14
N ALA A 98 7.56 -7.53 -8.43
CA ALA A 98 8.09 -6.65 -7.40
C ALA A 98 6.99 -5.80 -6.73
N VAL A 99 5.99 -5.31 -7.47
CA VAL A 99 4.82 -4.62 -6.90
C VAL A 99 4.01 -5.58 -6.02
N VAL A 100 3.78 -6.81 -6.48
CA VAL A 100 3.07 -7.85 -5.71
C VAL A 100 3.81 -8.17 -4.41
N ALA A 101 5.14 -8.32 -4.47
CA ALA A 101 5.97 -8.57 -3.28
C ALA A 101 5.92 -7.38 -2.30
N ALA A 102 5.94 -6.14 -2.80
CA ALA A 102 5.80 -4.95 -1.99
C ALA A 102 4.43 -4.89 -1.31
N ALA A 103 3.34 -5.18 -2.03
CA ALA A 103 1.99 -5.21 -1.49
C ALA A 103 1.83 -6.26 -0.36
N ARG A 104 2.33 -7.48 -0.57
CA ARG A 104 2.37 -8.53 0.45
C ARG A 104 3.18 -8.12 1.68
N THR A 105 4.26 -7.37 1.47
CA THR A 105 5.06 -6.84 2.58
C THR A 105 4.28 -5.79 3.36
N CYS A 106 3.59 -4.86 2.69
CA CYS A 106 2.73 -3.88 3.33
C CYS A 106 1.61 -4.54 4.16
N GLU A 107 0.97 -5.56 3.60
CA GLU A 107 -0.05 -6.36 4.27
C GLU A 107 0.49 -7.08 5.51
N GLY A 108 1.61 -7.81 5.37
CA GLY A 108 2.24 -8.49 6.50
C GLY A 108 2.63 -7.52 7.61
N VAL A 109 3.11 -6.33 7.25
CA VAL A 109 3.45 -5.27 8.22
C VAL A 109 2.22 -4.73 8.93
N ALA A 110 1.08 -4.55 8.24
CA ALA A 110 -0.16 -4.11 8.87
C ALA A 110 -0.64 -5.12 9.93
N VAL A 111 -0.64 -6.42 9.62
CA VAL A 111 -0.99 -7.50 10.57
C VAL A 111 -0.03 -7.54 11.77
N GLU A 112 1.27 -7.40 11.51
CA GLU A 112 2.26 -7.30 12.59
C GLU A 112 2.04 -6.06 13.47
N ALA A 113 1.59 -4.94 12.89
CA ALA A 113 1.34 -3.70 13.60
C ALA A 113 0.09 -3.77 14.48
N GLU A 114 -0.99 -4.42 14.01
CA GLU A 114 -2.16 -4.75 14.84
C GLU A 114 -1.75 -5.56 16.08
N SER A 115 -0.96 -6.62 15.88
CA SER A 115 -0.47 -7.44 16.99
C SER A 115 0.42 -6.65 17.96
N ALA A 116 1.23 -5.72 17.45
CA ALA A 116 2.08 -4.86 18.28
C ALA A 116 1.27 -3.79 19.04
N LEU A 117 0.19 -3.28 18.45
CA LEU A 117 -0.75 -2.37 19.12
C LEU A 117 -1.48 -3.09 20.26
N ASP A 118 -1.99 -4.30 20.03
CA ASP A 118 -2.63 -5.09 21.08
C ASP A 118 -1.66 -5.37 22.24
N ALA A 119 -0.40 -5.70 21.93
CA ALA A 119 0.64 -5.87 22.93
C ALA A 119 0.94 -4.56 23.70
N PHE A 120 0.91 -3.40 23.02
CA PHE A 120 1.11 -2.11 23.65
C PHE A 120 -0.05 -1.73 24.59
N ILE A 121 -1.30 -1.94 24.16
CA ILE A 121 -2.51 -1.77 24.97
C ILE A 121 -2.45 -2.68 26.20
N ALA A 122 -2.08 -3.94 26.02
CA ALA A 122 -1.94 -4.91 27.11
C ALA A 122 -0.83 -4.52 28.10
N ALA A 123 0.30 -4.00 27.63
CA ALA A 123 1.40 -3.50 28.48
C ALA A 123 0.99 -2.27 29.32
N CYS A 124 0.07 -1.45 28.80
CA CYS A 124 -0.48 -0.29 29.49
C CYS A 124 -1.63 -0.63 30.45
N SER A 125 -2.32 -1.75 30.22
CA SER A 125 -3.47 -2.19 31.03
C SER A 125 -3.00 -2.91 32.30
N LEU A 126 -3.60 -2.60 33.46
CA LEU A 126 -3.27 -3.32 34.71
C LEU A 126 -3.85 -4.74 34.67
N GLY A 127 -2.96 -5.71 34.49
CA GLY A 127 -3.25 -7.11 34.74
C GLY A 127 -3.92 -7.84 33.58
N GLY A 128 -3.21 -8.04 32.48
CA GLY A 128 -3.35 -9.22 31.61
C GLY A 128 -4.76 -9.55 31.09
N ILE A 129 -5.68 -8.59 31.04
CA ILE A 129 -6.93 -8.74 30.31
C ILE A 129 -6.58 -8.38 28.86
N PRO A 130 -6.50 -9.36 27.94
CA PRO A 130 -6.27 -9.06 26.54
C PRO A 130 -7.39 -8.14 26.02
N PRO A 131 -7.10 -7.22 25.09
CA PRO A 131 -8.12 -6.40 24.47
C PRO A 131 -9.24 -7.30 23.91
N PRO A 132 -10.52 -6.87 24.00
CA PRO A 132 -11.60 -7.62 23.38
C PRO A 132 -11.32 -7.75 21.87
N PRO A 133 -11.57 -8.91 21.26
CA PRO A 133 -11.34 -9.09 19.83
C PRO A 133 -12.17 -8.07 19.04
N SER A 134 -11.57 -7.49 17.99
CA SER A 134 -12.23 -6.56 17.08
C SER A 134 -13.58 -7.12 16.62
N PRO A 135 -14.65 -6.30 16.55
CA PRO A 135 -15.95 -6.77 16.10
C PRO A 135 -15.83 -7.30 14.67
N THR A 136 -16.14 -8.58 14.51
CA THR A 136 -16.28 -9.22 13.20
C THR A 136 -17.31 -8.44 12.39
N PRO A 137 -17.07 -8.13 11.10
CA PRO A 137 -18.07 -7.44 10.29
C PRO A 137 -19.39 -8.23 10.32
N PRO A 138 -20.54 -7.57 10.50
CA PRO A 138 -21.81 -8.27 10.64
C PRO A 138 -22.12 -9.01 9.32
N PRO A 139 -22.55 -10.27 9.36
CA PRO A 139 -23.08 -10.92 8.17
C PRO A 139 -24.34 -10.17 7.74
N THR A 140 -24.42 -9.88 6.44
CA THR A 140 -25.55 -9.23 5.77
C THR A 140 -26.83 -9.96 6.14
N ARG A 141 -27.67 -9.34 6.97
CA ARG A 141 -28.87 -9.99 7.51
C ARG A 141 -30.06 -9.68 6.63
N GLU A 142 -30.54 -10.71 5.93
CA GLU A 142 -31.87 -10.71 5.32
C GLU A 142 -32.95 -10.47 6.39
N VAL A 143 -33.95 -9.68 6.00
CA VAL A 143 -35.04 -9.20 6.84
C VAL A 143 -36.04 -10.32 7.13
N GLY A 144 -36.23 -10.65 8.41
CA GLY A 144 -37.31 -11.53 8.89
C GLY A 144 -37.53 -11.40 10.39
N ALA A 145 -38.69 -10.88 10.78
CA ALA A 145 -39.08 -10.53 12.16
C ALA A 145 -39.34 -11.75 13.07
N SER A 146 -38.99 -11.65 14.37
CA SER A 146 -39.89 -11.90 15.52
C SER A 146 -39.19 -11.71 16.90
N LEU A 147 -40.02 -11.51 17.92
CA LEU A 147 -39.83 -11.00 19.29
C LEU A 147 -38.96 -11.79 20.30
N ASP A 148 -38.18 -11.02 21.09
CA ASP A 148 -37.62 -11.22 22.46
C ASP A 148 -36.68 -12.40 22.83
N PRO A 149 -35.80 -12.27 23.86
CA PRO A 149 -35.36 -11.08 24.60
C PRO A 149 -33.91 -10.68 24.29
N SER A 150 -33.59 -9.42 24.59
CA SER A 150 -32.24 -8.85 24.41
C SER A 150 -31.15 -9.71 25.08
N PRO A 151 -30.04 -10.04 24.38
CA PRO A 151 -28.87 -10.59 25.04
C PRO A 151 -28.31 -9.53 26.00
N PRO A 152 -27.69 -9.94 27.14
CA PRO A 152 -27.05 -8.99 28.03
C PRO A 152 -26.03 -8.17 27.24
N ALA A 153 -26.10 -6.85 27.38
CA ALA A 153 -25.17 -5.92 26.78
C ALA A 153 -23.75 -6.44 26.99
N ALA A 154 -23.06 -6.77 25.91
CA ALA A 154 -21.64 -7.05 25.96
C ALA A 154 -20.99 -5.87 26.69
N THR A 155 -20.33 -6.14 27.80
CA THR A 155 -19.34 -5.22 28.39
C THR A 155 -18.16 -5.12 27.42
N GLY A 156 -18.39 -4.53 26.26
CA GLY A 156 -17.37 -4.07 25.32
C GLY A 156 -17.02 -2.64 25.68
N GLY A 157 -16.23 -2.47 26.74
CA GLY A 157 -15.63 -1.17 27.06
C GLY A 157 -14.60 -0.80 25.99
N HIS A 158 -14.40 0.50 25.77
CA HIS A 158 -13.34 0.97 24.90
C HIS A 158 -11.99 0.56 25.54
N TRP A 159 -10.97 0.17 24.77
CA TRP A 159 -9.70 -0.32 25.33
C TRP A 159 -9.05 0.68 26.32
N MET A 160 -9.33 1.98 26.15
CA MET A 160 -8.87 3.05 27.03
C MET A 160 -9.41 2.92 28.46
N ASP A 161 -10.59 2.32 28.65
CA ASP A 161 -11.20 2.09 29.97
C ASP A 161 -10.40 1.07 30.80
N ALA A 162 -9.59 0.22 30.15
CA ALA A 162 -8.72 -0.76 30.78
C ALA A 162 -7.36 -0.17 31.22
N VAL A 163 -7.01 1.02 30.74
CA VAL A 163 -5.73 1.68 31.03
C VAL A 163 -5.91 2.63 32.23
N PRO A 164 -5.16 2.46 33.33
CA PRO A 164 -5.31 3.33 34.49
C PRO A 164 -4.94 4.78 34.16
N THR A 165 -5.70 5.72 34.71
CA THR A 165 -5.46 7.16 34.50
C THR A 165 -4.02 7.60 34.81
N ALA A 166 -3.39 7.03 35.84
CA ALA A 166 -2.00 7.33 36.17
C ALA A 166 -1.01 6.86 35.07
N VAL A 167 -1.32 5.76 34.37
CA VAL A 167 -0.54 5.27 33.24
C VAL A 167 -0.76 6.17 32.01
N LEU A 168 -2.01 6.53 31.71
CA LEU A 168 -2.35 7.41 30.58
C LEU A 168 -1.55 8.73 30.60
N PHE A 169 -1.42 9.37 31.76
CA PHE A 169 -0.67 10.62 31.90
C PHE A 169 0.86 10.47 32.02
N THR A 170 1.38 9.24 31.95
CA THR A 170 2.84 9.01 31.99
C THR A 170 3.46 9.48 30.68
N ARG A 171 4.48 10.35 30.75
CA ARG A 171 5.25 10.77 29.58
C ARG A 171 6.29 9.72 29.22
N VAL A 172 6.37 9.42 27.93
CA VAL A 172 7.28 8.43 27.37
C VAL A 172 8.50 9.13 26.77
N PRO A 173 9.73 8.86 27.21
CA PRO A 173 10.95 9.45 26.66
C PRO A 173 11.33 8.79 25.32
N TRP A 174 10.40 8.80 24.36
CA TRP A 174 10.54 8.27 23.00
C TRP A 174 9.88 9.25 22.03
N GLY A 175 10.48 9.46 20.85
CA GLY A 175 10.13 10.55 19.94
C GLY A 175 10.67 11.92 20.36
N ASP A 176 10.44 12.89 19.48
CA ASP A 176 10.89 14.28 19.66
C ASP A 176 10.27 14.95 20.89
N PRO A 177 11.04 15.78 21.64
CA PRO A 177 10.47 16.65 22.65
C PRO A 177 9.49 17.68 22.06
N PRO A 178 8.38 18.01 22.75
CA PRO A 178 8.00 17.51 24.06
C PRO A 178 7.48 16.07 24.01
N HIS A 179 8.02 15.22 24.90
CA HIS A 179 7.64 13.83 25.01
C HIS A 179 6.13 13.66 25.25
N ARG A 180 5.54 12.78 24.43
CA ARG A 180 4.13 12.44 24.44
C ARG A 180 3.76 11.58 25.65
N THR A 181 2.50 11.67 26.07
CA THR A 181 1.92 10.78 27.06
C THR A 181 1.58 9.41 26.47
N ILE A 182 1.33 8.42 27.31
CA ILE A 182 0.82 7.11 26.88
C ILE A 182 -0.52 7.25 26.15
N GLU A 183 -1.40 8.12 26.63
CA GLU A 183 -2.68 8.41 25.96
C GLU A 183 -2.46 8.92 24.52
N GLU A 184 -1.57 9.90 24.35
CA GLU A 184 -1.25 10.46 23.03
C GLU A 184 -0.64 9.41 22.09
N TRP A 185 0.23 8.54 22.62
CA TRP A 185 0.80 7.44 21.84
C TRP A 185 -0.24 6.39 21.45
N LEU A 186 -1.13 5.99 22.36
CA LEU A 186 -2.14 4.98 22.05
C LEU A 186 -3.11 5.49 20.98
N TRP A 187 -3.59 6.73 21.07
CA TRP A 187 -4.42 7.32 20.02
C TRP A 187 -3.71 7.39 18.67
N LEU A 188 -2.45 7.83 18.67
CA LEU A 188 -1.65 7.93 17.45
C LEU A 188 -1.43 6.55 16.82
N CYS A 189 -1.03 5.56 17.62
CA CYS A 189 -0.79 4.20 17.15
C CYS A 189 -2.09 3.54 16.64
N THR A 190 -3.21 3.68 17.34
CA THR A 190 -4.50 3.17 16.87
C THR A 190 -4.87 3.75 15.51
N ALA A 191 -4.85 5.09 15.38
CA ALA A 191 -5.18 5.74 14.12
C ALA A 191 -4.26 5.29 12.97
N VAL A 192 -2.95 5.21 13.22
CA VAL A 192 -1.99 4.77 12.19
C VAL A 192 -2.20 3.31 11.81
N VAL A 193 -2.40 2.40 12.77
CA VAL A 193 -2.58 0.97 12.50
C VAL A 193 -3.88 0.70 11.72
N GLU A 194 -4.98 1.35 12.09
CA GLU A 194 -6.24 1.27 11.34
C GLU A 194 -6.05 1.76 9.89
N SER A 195 -5.40 2.92 9.70
CA SER A 195 -5.05 3.43 8.38
C SER A 195 -4.16 2.47 7.57
N LEU A 196 -3.22 1.77 8.22
CA LEU A 196 -2.36 0.80 7.55
C LEU A 196 -3.13 -0.44 7.08
N GLY A 197 -4.14 -0.88 7.83
CA GLY A 197 -5.04 -1.96 7.42
C GLY A 197 -5.82 -1.63 6.15
N GLU A 198 -6.43 -0.45 6.11
CA GLU A 198 -7.16 0.05 4.93
C GLU A 198 -6.22 0.24 3.72
N GLU A 199 -5.04 0.84 3.92
CA GLU A 199 -4.05 0.98 2.86
C GLU A 199 -3.54 -0.38 2.35
N ALA A 200 -3.34 -1.36 3.22
CA ALA A 200 -2.93 -2.70 2.82
C ALA A 200 -3.96 -3.35 1.90
N ALA A 201 -5.26 -3.17 2.16
CA ALA A 201 -6.33 -3.63 1.27
C ALA A 201 -6.24 -2.97 -0.13
N VAL A 202 -5.96 -1.66 -0.20
CA VAL A 202 -5.72 -0.97 -1.48
C VAL A 202 -4.50 -1.53 -2.21
N LYS A 203 -3.39 -1.78 -1.50
CA LYS A 203 -2.17 -2.34 -2.12
C LYS A 203 -2.41 -3.76 -2.62
N ARG A 204 -3.15 -4.58 -1.86
CA ARG A 204 -3.56 -5.92 -2.28
C ARG A 204 -4.43 -5.87 -3.53
N GLY A 205 -5.48 -5.04 -3.57
CA GLY A 205 -6.33 -4.88 -4.76
C GLY A 205 -5.55 -4.44 -6.00
N THR A 206 -4.54 -3.57 -5.82
CA THR A 206 -3.62 -3.20 -6.91
C THR A 206 -2.79 -4.38 -7.39
N ALA A 207 -2.22 -5.17 -6.47
CA ALA A 207 -1.42 -6.34 -6.79
C ALA A 207 -2.24 -7.45 -7.46
N ASP A 208 -3.47 -7.68 -6.99
CA ASP A 208 -4.40 -8.67 -7.57
C ASP A 208 -4.76 -8.29 -9.00
N TYR A 209 -5.08 -7.01 -9.24
CA TYR A 209 -5.36 -6.50 -10.59
C TYR A 209 -4.16 -6.70 -11.54
N LEU A 210 -2.94 -6.37 -11.09
CA LEU A 210 -1.73 -6.49 -11.91
C LEU A 210 -1.33 -7.94 -12.20
N SER A 211 -1.49 -8.81 -11.21
CA SER A 211 -1.18 -10.24 -11.34
C SER A 211 -2.25 -11.01 -12.10
N GLN A 212 -3.41 -10.38 -12.36
CA GLN A 212 -4.58 -11.02 -12.98
C GLN A 212 -5.00 -12.29 -12.22
N LEU A 213 -4.67 -12.36 -10.92
CA LEU A 213 -5.17 -13.40 -10.05
C LEU A 213 -6.68 -13.18 -9.91
N PRO A 214 -7.51 -14.25 -9.98
CA PRO A 214 -8.92 -14.11 -9.72
C PRO A 214 -9.06 -13.51 -8.32
N GLY A 215 -9.66 -12.32 -8.24
CA GLY A 215 -9.87 -11.63 -6.98
C GLY A 215 -10.55 -12.59 -6.02
N SER A 216 -10.06 -12.68 -4.78
CA SER A 216 -10.78 -13.37 -3.71
C SER A 216 -11.98 -12.52 -3.29
N GLY A 217 -12.95 -12.33 -4.20
CA GLY A 217 -14.27 -11.85 -3.83
C GLY A 217 -14.93 -12.93 -2.98
N GLU A 218 -15.57 -12.53 -1.88
CA GLU A 218 -16.33 -13.45 -1.02
C GLU A 218 -17.50 -14.11 -1.76
N ASP A 219 -17.87 -13.63 -2.94
CA ASP A 219 -18.86 -14.21 -3.82
C ASP A 219 -18.15 -14.89 -5.01
N GLY A 220 -18.19 -16.23 -5.02
CA GLY A 220 -17.55 -17.11 -6.01
C GLY A 220 -18.11 -17.03 -7.43
N GLU A 221 -18.32 -15.84 -7.97
CA GLU A 221 -18.42 -15.61 -9.41
C GLU A 221 -17.00 -15.48 -9.98
N GLU A 222 -16.63 -16.42 -10.84
CA GLU A 222 -15.49 -16.27 -11.76
C GLU A 222 -15.75 -15.04 -12.63
N THR A 223 -15.34 -13.88 -12.14
CA THR A 223 -15.39 -12.65 -12.91
C THR A 223 -14.27 -12.77 -13.94
N GLU A 224 -14.60 -12.78 -15.24
CA GLU A 224 -13.59 -12.78 -16.28
C GLU A 224 -12.57 -11.67 -15.99
N ALA A 225 -11.29 -12.04 -15.92
CA ALA A 225 -10.22 -11.11 -15.60
C ALA A 225 -10.22 -9.98 -16.63
N GLU A 226 -10.53 -8.77 -16.16
CA GLU A 226 -10.67 -7.63 -17.05
C GLU A 226 -9.31 -7.30 -17.68
N PRO A 227 -9.23 -7.10 -19.01
CA PRO A 227 -7.96 -6.93 -19.69
C PRO A 227 -7.18 -5.74 -19.11
N LEU A 228 -5.87 -5.93 -18.97
CA LEU A 228 -4.94 -4.86 -18.63
C LEU A 228 -4.97 -3.80 -19.72
N THR A 229 -5.24 -2.55 -19.35
CA THR A 229 -5.10 -1.40 -20.25
C THR A 229 -4.11 -0.41 -19.66
N ARG A 230 -3.45 0.36 -20.53
CA ARG A 230 -2.47 1.36 -20.12
C ARG A 230 -3.08 2.38 -19.14
N GLU A 231 -4.31 2.81 -19.38
CA GLU A 231 -5.01 3.79 -18.55
C GLU A 231 -5.25 3.25 -17.14
N LYS A 232 -5.63 1.98 -17.02
CA LYS A 232 -5.86 1.34 -15.71
C LYS A 232 -4.56 1.11 -14.96
N LEU A 233 -3.50 0.71 -15.65
CA LEU A 233 -2.16 0.59 -15.06
C LEU A 233 -1.66 1.93 -14.53
N GLN A 234 -1.95 3.03 -15.23
CA GLN A 234 -1.66 4.37 -14.75
C GLN A 234 -2.52 4.73 -13.53
N GLY A 235 -3.81 4.41 -13.55
CA GLY A 235 -4.70 4.55 -12.40
C GLY A 235 -4.20 3.78 -11.16
N CYS A 236 -3.68 2.56 -11.34
CA CYS A 236 -3.04 1.80 -10.27
C CYS A 236 -1.84 2.55 -9.67
N ALA A 237 -0.98 3.13 -10.51
CA ALA A 237 0.16 3.93 -10.05
C ALA A 237 -0.27 5.17 -9.26
N GLU A 238 -1.33 5.83 -9.70
CA GLU A 238 -1.90 7.00 -9.03
C GLU A 238 -2.51 6.62 -7.67
N VAL A 239 -3.37 5.60 -7.64
CA VAL A 239 -4.00 5.10 -6.40
C VAL A 239 -2.95 4.61 -5.40
N TRP A 240 -1.91 3.91 -5.87
CA TRP A 240 -0.82 3.47 -5.01
C TRP A 240 -0.16 4.66 -4.31
N GLY A 241 0.14 5.73 -5.04
CA GLY A 241 0.86 6.90 -4.52
C GLY A 241 0.02 7.91 -3.73
N MET A 242 -1.32 7.87 -3.84
CA MET A 242 -2.20 8.80 -3.13
C MET A 242 -2.27 8.54 -1.63
N GLU A 243 -2.09 7.29 -1.19
CA GLU A 243 -2.23 6.88 0.22
C GLU A 243 -3.55 7.42 0.86
N PRO A 244 -4.72 7.14 0.25
CA PRO A 244 -5.98 7.81 0.59
C PRO A 244 -6.42 7.71 2.06
N PHE A 245 -6.02 6.66 2.78
CA PHE A 245 -6.42 6.41 4.16
C PHE A 245 -5.34 6.80 5.17
N LEU A 246 -4.14 7.16 4.72
CA LEU A 246 -3.00 7.41 5.60
C LEU A 246 -2.83 8.90 5.88
N ASP A 247 -3.03 9.29 7.13
CA ASP A 247 -2.57 10.61 7.59
C ASP A 247 -1.04 10.62 7.66
N ARG A 248 -0.42 11.35 6.73
CA ARG A 248 1.04 11.41 6.59
C ARG A 248 1.73 12.02 7.81
N ASP A 249 1.11 12.94 8.53
CA ASP A 249 1.74 13.60 9.65
C ASP A 249 1.75 12.68 10.88
N LEU A 250 0.64 11.99 11.14
CA LEU A 250 0.55 10.96 12.20
C LEU A 250 1.49 9.79 11.89
N PHE A 251 1.47 9.30 10.66
CA PHE A 251 2.32 8.19 10.23
C PHE A 251 3.81 8.54 10.34
N ASN A 252 4.23 9.73 9.86
CA ASN A 252 5.63 10.15 9.96
C ASN A 252 6.06 10.40 11.41
N THR A 253 5.13 10.85 12.27
CA THR A 253 5.41 10.95 13.70
C THR A 253 5.77 9.57 14.28
N LEU A 254 5.01 8.52 13.95
CA LEU A 254 5.30 7.16 14.43
C LEU A 254 6.59 6.61 13.80
N ALA A 255 6.70 6.67 12.48
CA ALA A 255 7.79 6.06 11.70
C ALA A 255 9.17 6.69 11.93
N ASN A 256 9.22 7.87 12.57
CA ASN A 256 10.46 8.58 12.87
C ASN A 256 10.70 8.75 14.37
N ALA A 257 9.81 8.31 15.25
CA ALA A 257 9.95 8.52 16.70
C ALA A 257 11.20 7.88 17.33
N GLY A 258 11.77 6.85 16.69
CA GLY A 258 13.01 6.20 17.12
C GLY A 258 14.29 6.74 16.46
N LYS A 259 14.21 7.80 15.66
CA LYS A 259 15.33 8.35 14.86
C LYS A 259 15.75 9.72 15.37
#